data_AF-A0A951RKT6-F1
#
_entry.id   AF-A0A951RKT6-F1
#
_cell.length_a   1.000
_cell.length_b   1.000
_cell.length_c   1.000
_cell.angle_alpha   90.00
_cell.angle_beta   90.00
_cell.angle_gamma   90.00
#
_symmetry.space_group_name_H-M   'P 1'
#
loop_
_entity.id
_entity.type
_entity.pdbx_description
1 polymer ?
#
loop_
_entity_poly.entity_id
_entity_poly.type
_entity_poly.pdbx_seq_one_letter_code
_entity_poly.pdbx_strand_id
1 'polypeptide(L)' 'MIEQILTRKNMLMAMYNVQRNHGSAGVDHMPVAKLSELMSIDKDVLTGKVRSGKYLPQAILGVEIPKGNGKPDY' A
#
# COMPACT_ATOMS: atom_id res chain seq x y z
N MET A 1 -11.98 -3.89 -16.42
CA MET A 1 -10.64 -3.55 -15.89
C MET A 1 -10.57 -3.68 -14.36
N ILE A 2 -11.39 -2.95 -13.57
CA ILE A 2 -11.38 -3.05 -12.09
C ILE A 2 -11.59 -4.49 -11.60
N GLU A 3 -12.54 -5.23 -12.15
CA GLU A 3 -12.78 -6.62 -11.73
C GLU A 3 -11.58 -7.56 -11.98
N GLN A 4 -10.73 -7.28 -12.98
CA GLN A 4 -9.51 -8.06 -13.23
C GLN A 4 -8.45 -7.75 -12.17
N ILE A 5 -8.34 -6.48 -11.75
CA ILE A 5 -7.43 -6.04 -10.68
C ILE A 5 -7.83 -6.66 -9.34
N LEU A 6 -9.14 -6.76 -9.06
CA LEU A 6 -9.66 -7.27 -7.78
C LEU A 6 -9.75 -8.79 -7.70
N THR A 7 -9.28 -9.53 -8.72
CA THR A 7 -9.23 -11.00 -8.64
C THR A 7 -8.36 -11.45 -7.49
N ARG A 8 -8.75 -12.54 -6.82
CA ARG A 8 -7.98 -13.12 -5.70
C ARG A 8 -6.52 -13.37 -6.08
N LYS A 9 -6.28 -13.89 -7.29
CA LYS A 9 -4.94 -14.16 -7.81
C LYS A 9 -4.11 -12.87 -7.91
N ASN A 10 -4.67 -11.82 -8.53
CA ASN A 10 -3.95 -10.55 -8.69
C ASN A 10 -3.65 -9.89 -7.35
N MET A 11 -4.62 -9.83 -6.43
CA MET A 11 -4.44 -9.24 -5.10
C MET A 11 -3.39 -9.98 -4.28
N LEU A 12 -3.34 -11.32 -4.33
CA LEU A 12 -2.30 -12.10 -3.65
C LEU A 12 -0.91 -11.83 -4.22
N MET A 13 -0.77 -11.80 -5.55
CA MET A 13 0.51 -11.46 -6.19
C MET A 13 0.98 -10.05 -5.81
N ALA A 14 0.07 -9.07 -5.80
CA ALA A 14 0.37 -7.71 -5.38
C ALA A 14 0.84 -7.65 -3.92
N MET A 15 0.15 -8.35 -3.01
CA MET A 15 0.54 -8.45 -1.60
C MET A 15 1.96 -9.00 -1.43
N TYR A 16 2.29 -10.10 -2.12
CA TYR A 16 3.64 -10.68 -2.06
C TYR A 16 4.71 -9.75 -2.61
N ASN A 17 4.44 -9.03 -3.69
CA ASN A 17 5.39 -8.06 -4.24
C ASN A 17 5.65 -6.92 -3.25
N VAL A 18 4.62 -6.40 -2.58
CA VAL A 18 4.79 -5.37 -1.55
C VAL A 18 5.61 -5.89 -0.37
N GLN A 19 5.33 -7.11 0.10
CA GLN A 19 6.12 -7.74 1.17
C GLN A 19 7.61 -7.89 0.82
N ARG A 20 7.91 -8.24 -0.43
CA ARG A 20 9.29 -8.37 -0.94
C ARG A 20 10.04 -7.04 -1.05
N ASN A 21 9.35 -5.91 -1.13
CA ASN A 21 10.00 -4.60 -1.21
C ASN A 21 10.58 -4.17 0.14
N HIS A 22 10.17 -4.77 1.26
CA HIS A 22 10.64 -4.45 2.61
C HIS A 22 10.60 -2.94 2.95
N GLY A 23 9.64 -2.21 2.36
CA GLY A 23 9.52 -0.77 2.53
C GLY A 23 9.10 -0.35 3.94
N SER A 24 9.39 0.91 4.27
CA SER A 24 8.94 1.55 5.52
C SER A 24 7.42 1.73 5.55
N ALA A 25 6.87 1.85 6.76
CA ALA A 25 5.45 2.08 6.97
C ALA A 25 4.99 3.47 6.48
N GLY A 26 3.71 3.58 6.16
CA GLY A 26 3.06 4.86 5.84
C GLY A 26 2.62 5.64 7.07
N VAL A 27 1.67 6.57 6.88
CA VAL A 27 1.12 7.43 7.95
C VAL A 27 0.35 6.65 9.03
N ASP A 28 -0.10 5.43 8.71
CA ASP A 28 -0.75 4.52 9.65
C ASP A 28 0.26 3.72 10.52
N HIS A 29 1.56 3.88 10.25
CA HIS A 29 2.63 3.13 10.89
C HIS A 29 2.49 1.60 10.79
N MET A 30 1.73 1.09 9.81
CA MET A 30 1.57 -0.35 9.60
C MET A 30 2.83 -0.94 8.94
N PRO A 31 3.55 -1.87 9.60
CA PRO A 31 4.69 -2.54 8.98
C PRO A 31 4.22 -3.55 7.94
N VAL A 32 5.05 -3.78 6.91
CA VAL A 32 4.72 -4.70 5.81
C VAL A 32 4.46 -6.15 6.26
N ALA A 33 5.02 -6.55 7.41
CA ALA A 33 4.78 -7.85 8.03
C ALA A 33 3.30 -8.07 8.44
N LYS A 34 2.55 -7.00 8.71
CA LYS A 34 1.12 -7.06 9.08
C LYS A 34 0.18 -7.02 7.88
N LEU A 35 0.69 -6.84 6.66
CA LEU A 35 -0.15 -6.66 5.46
C LEU A 35 -1.10 -7.85 5.21
N SER A 36 -0.67 -9.08 5.48
CA SER A 36 -1.51 -10.28 5.30
C SER A 36 -2.67 -10.35 6.28
N GLU A 37 -2.50 -9.84 7.49
CA GLU A 37 -3.55 -9.78 8.52
C GLU A 37 -4.62 -8.76 8.11
N LEU A 38 -4.18 -7.55 7.73
CA LEU A 38 -5.08 -6.51 7.24
C LEU A 38 -5.87 -6.99 6.01
N MET A 39 -5.19 -7.62 5.05
CA MET A 39 -5.80 -8.17 3.84
C MET A 39 -6.75 -9.35 4.11
N SER A 40 -6.73 -9.94 5.30
CA SER A 40 -7.68 -10.99 5.68
C SER A 40 -8.94 -10.41 6.34
N ILE A 41 -8.78 -9.34 7.12
CA ILE A 41 -9.86 -8.71 7.89
C ILE A 41 -10.69 -7.77 7.01
N ASP A 42 -10.05 -6.95 6.18
CA ASP A 42 -10.70 -5.79 5.54
C ASP A 42 -11.01 -5.98 4.04
N LYS A 43 -10.69 -7.14 3.47
CA LYS A 43 -10.69 -7.35 2.01
C LYS A 43 -12.02 -7.02 1.33
N ASP A 44 -13.13 -7.51 1.86
CA ASP A 44 -14.42 -7.34 1.20
C ASP A 44 -14.88 -5.88 1.28
N VAL A 45 -14.60 -5.22 2.41
CA VAL A 45 -14.85 -3.79 2.60
C VAL A 45 -14.00 -2.95 1.64
N LEU A 46 -12.70 -3.25 1.56
CA LEU A 46 -11.75 -2.56 0.69
C LEU A 46 -12.16 -2.71 -0.79
N THR A 47 -12.40 -3.94 -1.24
CA THR A 47 -12.77 -4.21 -2.64
C THR A 47 -14.14 -3.60 -2.98
N GLY A 48 -15.10 -3.59 -2.06
CA GLY A 48 -16.39 -2.92 -2.23
C GLY A 48 -16.26 -1.40 -2.39
N LYS A 49 -15.42 -0.75 -1.57
CA LYS A 49 -15.11 0.69 -1.70
C LYS A 49 -14.43 1.00 -3.03
N VAL A 50 -13.49 0.16 -3.47
CA VAL A 50 -12.80 0.34 -4.77
C VAL A 50 -13.79 0.17 -5.93
N ARG A 51 -14.62 -0.87 -5.93
CA ARG A 51 -15.65 -1.07 -6.98
C ARG A 51 -16.63 0.08 -7.09
N SER A 52 -17.04 0.64 -5.94
CA SER A 52 -17.99 1.75 -5.89
C SER A 52 -17.35 3.12 -6.15
N GLY A 53 -16.04 3.19 -6.36
CA GLY A 53 -15.32 4.46 -6.54
C GLY A 53 -15.22 5.32 -5.28
N LYS A 54 -15.52 4.75 -4.10
CA LYS A 54 -15.52 5.45 -2.81
C LYS A 54 -14.26 5.20 -1.98
N TYR A 55 -13.31 4.44 -2.51
CA TYR A 55 -12.02 4.23 -1.86
C TYR A 55 -11.20 5.52 -1.88
N LEU A 56 -10.94 6.07 -0.70
CA LEU A 56 -10.03 7.19 -0.51
C LEU A 56 -8.71 6.65 0.06
N PRO A 57 -7.59 6.70 -0.69
CA PRO A 57 -6.30 6.30 -0.17
C PRO A 57 -5.85 7.24 0.96
N GLN A 58 -5.06 6.70 1.89
CA GLN A 58 -4.42 7.53 2.91
C GLN A 58 -3.35 8.44 2.30
N ALA A 59 -3.06 9.54 2.98
CA ALA A 59 -1.94 10.42 2.63
C ALA A 59 -0.61 9.65 2.66
N ILE A 60 0.34 10.07 1.82
CA ILE A 60 1.70 9.53 1.85
C ILE A 60 2.48 10.08 3.06
N LEU A 61 3.38 9.28 3.61
CA LEU A 61 4.31 9.75 4.64
C LEU A 61 5.51 10.43 3.97
N GLY A 62 5.64 11.74 4.16
CA GLY A 62 6.82 12.48 3.74
C GLY A 62 8.01 12.09 4.62
N VAL A 63 9.08 11.60 4.00
CA VAL A 63 10.34 11.29 4.68
C VAL A 63 11.47 12.06 4.02
N GLU A 64 12.29 12.72 4.83
CA GLU A 64 13.50 13.37 4.34
C GLU A 64 14.56 12.29 4.08
N ILE A 65 14.99 12.18 2.82
CA ILE A 65 16.04 11.26 2.41
C ILE A 65 17.25 12.12 2.03
N PRO A 66 18.38 12.02 2.75
CA PRO A 66 19.59 12.73 2.36
C PRO A 66 20.03 12.21 0.99
N LYS A 67 19.97 13.08 -0.04
CA LYS A 67 20.53 12.77 -1.35
C LYS A 67 22.05 12.84 -1.23
N GLY A 68 22.77 11.84 -1.76
CA GLY A 68 24.23 11.88 -1.82
C GLY A 68 24.70 13.14 -2.57
N ASN A 69 25.70 13.82 -2.00
CA ASN A 69 26.26 15.13 -2.39
C ASN A 69 25.46 16.37 -1.95
N GLY A 70 25.39 16.59 -0.62
CA GLY A 70 25.64 17.87 0.07
C GLY A 70 25.19 19.23 -0.51
N LYS A 71 24.25 19.31 -1.45
CA LYS A 71 23.64 20.57 -1.84
C LYS A 71 22.29 20.68 -1.13
N PRO A 72 22.15 21.65 -0.20
CA PRO A 72 20.84 22.00 0.32
C PRO A 72 19.96 22.46 -0.85
N ASP A 73 18.77 21.87 -0.96
CA ASP A 73 17.70 22.37 -1.82
C ASP A 73 17.13 23.64 -1.13
N TYR A 74 17.81 24.78 -1.28
CA TYR A 74 17.28 26.13 -1.04
C TYR A 74 17.63 27.04 -2.21
#